data_AF-A0AAP3E1H5-F1
#
_entry.id   AF-A0AAP3E1H5-F1
#
_cell.length_a   1.000
_cell.length_b   1.000
_cell.length_c   1.000
_cell.angle_alpha   90.00
_cell.angle_beta   90.00
_cell.angle_gamma   90.00
#
_symmetry.space_group_name_H-M   'P 1'
#
loop_
_entity.id
_entity.type
_entity.pdbx_description
1 polymer ?
#
loop_
_entity_poly.entity_id
_entity_poly.type
_entity_poly.pdbx_seq_one_letter_code
_entity_poly.pdbx_strand_id
1 'polypeptide(L)'
;MVTVETEVERTNDVTTVRVVLTNTHSTPQTVRLQTTLEGPVWPPQRNGVVDPRWDVDDGVWEATIRPGRSRGVGFASPVTDPAPQADSLVEIVSSERQRQDEADCGRPTPMVLADLDDWSPTSEVLEREP
;
A
#
# COMPACT_ATOMS: atom_id res chain seq x y z
N MET A 1 10.90 1.44 1.48
CA MET A 1 10.45 0.11 1.04
C MET A 1 9.08 -0.16 1.66
N VAL A 2 8.23 -0.99 1.06
CA VAL A 2 7.09 -1.57 1.79
C VAL A 2 7.49 -2.98 2.16
N THR A 3 7.50 -3.31 3.45
CA THR A 3 7.76 -4.67 3.94
C THR A 3 6.45 -5.32 4.34
N VAL A 4 6.38 -6.64 4.17
CA VAL A 4 5.25 -7.46 4.56
C VAL A 4 5.72 -8.48 5.58
N GLU A 5 5.01 -8.56 6.69
CA GLU A 5 5.19 -9.56 7.72
C GLU A 5 3.88 -10.34 7.82
N THR A 6 3.94 -11.65 7.57
CA THR A 6 2.77 -12.52 7.59
C THR A 6 2.88 -13.51 8.73
N GLU A 7 1.84 -13.58 9.55
CA GLU A 7 1.67 -14.55 10.61
C GLU A 7 0.44 -15.41 10.31
N VAL A 8 0.59 -16.72 10.42
CA VAL A 8 -0.47 -17.68 10.13
C VAL A 8 -0.70 -18.52 11.37
N GLU A 9 -1.93 -18.46 11.88
CA GLU A 9 -2.37 -19.23 13.04
C GLU A 9 -3.49 -20.18 12.62
N ARG A 10 -3.37 -21.45 12.98
CA ARG A 10 -4.41 -22.46 12.74
C ARG A 10 -5.12 -22.77 14.04
N THR A 11 -6.44 -22.70 14.04
CA THR A 11 -7.27 -23.01 15.22
C THR A 11 -8.60 -23.59 14.76
N ASN A 12 -8.95 -24.79 15.25
CA ASN A 12 -10.24 -25.46 14.96
C ASN A 12 -10.59 -25.51 13.46
N ASP A 13 -9.67 -26.01 12.62
CA ASP A 13 -9.83 -26.11 11.16
C ASP A 13 -9.99 -24.76 10.42
N VAL A 14 -9.74 -23.64 11.10
CA VAL A 14 -9.69 -22.31 10.51
C VAL A 14 -8.25 -21.83 10.45
N THR A 15 -7.83 -21.41 9.27
CA THR A 15 -6.56 -20.72 9.05
C THR A 15 -6.79 -19.22 9.14
N THR A 16 -6.22 -18.60 10.16
CA THR A 16 -6.22 -17.15 10.33
C THR A 16 -4.89 -16.60 9.83
N VAL A 17 -4.95 -15.65 8.91
CA VAL A 17 -3.79 -14.98 8.35
C VAL A 17 -3.80 -13.52 8.83
N ARG A 18 -2.73 -13.11 9.47
CA ARG A 18 -2.48 -11.73 9.89
C ARG A 18 -1.32 -11.20 9.08
N VAL A 19 -1.53 -10.07 8.42
CA VAL A 19 -0.51 -9.41 7.62
C VAL A 19 -0.29 -8.02 8.15
N VAL A 20 0.98 -7.68 8.39
CA VAL A 20 1.42 -6.35 8.77
C VAL A 20 2.26 -5.78 7.64
N LEU A 21 1.74 -4.72 7.03
CA LEU A 21 2.42 -3.95 5.99
C LEU A 21 3.07 -2.73 6.63
N THR A 22 4.38 -2.58 6.47
CA THR A 22 5.13 -1.43 7.02
C THR A 22 5.73 -0.61 5.89
N ASN A 23 5.35 0.68 5.82
CA ASN A 23 5.91 1.60 4.85
C ASN A 23 7.12 2.35 5.43
N THR A 24 8.32 1.99 4.99
CA THR A 24 9.58 2.65 5.35
C THR A 24 9.98 3.74 4.33
N HIS A 25 9.19 3.98 3.28
CA HIS A 25 9.40 5.15 2.43
C HIS A 25 9.01 6.45 3.14
N SER A 26 9.61 7.55 2.70
CA SER A 26 9.23 8.92 3.08
C SER A 26 7.94 9.41 2.40
N THR A 27 7.35 8.62 1.50
CA THR A 27 6.12 8.98 0.75
C THR A 27 5.01 7.95 0.98
N PRO A 28 3.73 8.36 0.93
CA PRO A 28 2.61 7.42 0.99
C PRO A 28 2.68 6.39 -0.14
N GLN A 29 2.35 5.14 0.18
CA GLN A 29 2.32 4.03 -0.79
C GLN A 29 0.93 3.41 -0.78
N THR A 30 0.32 3.27 -1.96
CA THR A 30 -0.89 2.48 -2.15
C THR A 30 -0.47 1.04 -2.40
N VAL A 31 -0.96 0.12 -1.57
CA VAL A 31 -0.60 -1.29 -1.60
C VAL A 31 -1.86 -2.10 -1.87
N ARG A 32 -1.78 -2.98 -2.87
CA ARG A 32 -2.81 -3.98 -3.17
C ARG A 32 -2.28 -5.35 -2.79
N LEU A 33 -3.01 -6.00 -1.91
CA LEU A 33 -2.69 -7.28 -1.32
C LEU A 33 -3.75 -8.29 -1.75
N GLN A 34 -3.33 -9.37 -2.40
CA GLN A 34 -4.21 -10.43 -2.86
C GLN A 34 -3.97 -11.69 -2.04
N THR A 35 -5.06 -12.33 -1.62
CA THR A 35 -4.98 -13.66 -1.03
C THR A 35 -4.86 -14.71 -2.12
N THR A 36 -3.97 -15.67 -1.92
CA THR A 36 -3.78 -16.84 -2.79
C THR A 36 -4.38 -18.10 -2.17
N LEU A 37 -5.20 -17.95 -1.11
CA LEU A 37 -5.87 -19.07 -0.46
C LEU A 37 -6.88 -19.71 -1.41
N GLU A 38 -6.73 -21.00 -1.66
CA GLU A 38 -7.67 -21.78 -2.45
C GLU A 38 -8.89 -22.16 -1.61
N GLY A 39 -9.83 -21.23 -1.46
CA GLY A 39 -11.09 -21.48 -0.77
C GLY A 39 -11.84 -20.21 -0.38
N PRO A 40 -13.00 -20.35 0.28
CA PRO A 40 -13.77 -19.19 0.74
C PRO A 40 -12.94 -18.41 1.75
N VAL A 41 -12.78 -17.11 1.52
CA VAL A 41 -12.08 -16.21 2.44
C VAL A 41 -13.10 -15.42 3.24
N TRP A 42 -12.96 -15.47 4.56
CA TRP A 42 -13.69 -14.63 5.49
C TRP A 42 -12.96 -13.30 5.61
N PRO A 43 -13.61 -12.20 5.17
CA PRO A 43 -12.95 -10.91 5.08
C PRO A 43 -12.63 -10.37 6.47
N PRO A 44 -11.66 -9.44 6.57
CA PRO A 44 -11.39 -8.70 7.79
C PRO A 44 -12.65 -7.99 8.27
N GLN A 45 -13.08 -8.30 9.49
CA GLN A 45 -14.20 -7.64 10.13
C GLN A 45 -13.72 -6.83 11.33
N ARG A 46 -14.21 -5.59 11.44
CA ARG A 46 -14.01 -4.73 12.60
C ARG A 46 -15.36 -4.38 13.18
N ASN A 47 -15.63 -4.85 14.40
CA ASN A 47 -16.92 -4.71 15.07
C ASN A 47 -18.10 -5.26 14.24
N GLY A 48 -17.91 -6.39 13.56
CA GLY A 48 -18.92 -7.02 12.71
C GLY A 48 -19.14 -6.35 11.35
N VAL A 49 -18.36 -5.32 11.02
CA VAL A 49 -18.41 -4.64 9.70
C VAL A 49 -17.18 -5.06 8.90
N VAL A 50 -17.41 -5.52 7.67
CA VAL A 50 -16.33 -5.83 6.72
C VAL A 50 -15.52 -4.57 6.44
N ASP A 51 -14.18 -4.67 6.44
CA ASP A 51 -13.34 -3.52 6.08
C ASP A 51 -13.69 -3.07 4.66
N PRO A 52 -14.10 -1.80 4.45
CA PRO A 52 -14.46 -1.30 3.11
C PRO A 52 -13.30 -1.32 2.11
N ARG A 53 -12.07 -1.58 2.59
CA ARG A 53 -10.87 -1.76 1.78
C ARG A 53 -10.72 -3.17 1.21
N TRP A 54 -11.56 -4.10 1.64
CA TRP A 54 -11.56 -5.47 1.19
C TRP A 54 -12.60 -5.67 0.09
N ASP A 55 -12.15 -6.13 -1.07
CA ASP A 55 -12.99 -6.64 -2.13
C ASP A 55 -13.36 -8.09 -1.82
N VAL A 56 -14.65 -8.34 -1.55
CA VAL A 56 -15.14 -9.67 -1.15
C VAL A 56 -15.17 -10.63 -2.33
N ASP A 57 -15.36 -10.11 -3.56
CA ASP A 57 -15.48 -10.92 -4.76
C ASP A 57 -14.08 -11.37 -5.25
N ASP A 58 -13.11 -10.46 -5.22
CA ASP A 58 -11.74 -10.71 -5.69
C ASP A 58 -10.76 -11.15 -4.58
N GLY A 59 -11.12 -11.00 -3.30
CA GLY A 59 -10.23 -11.31 -2.17
C GLY A 59 -9.03 -10.36 -2.09
N VAL A 60 -9.20 -9.14 -2.58
CA VAL A 60 -8.14 -8.12 -2.66
C VAL A 60 -8.35 -7.07 -1.58
N TRP A 61 -7.30 -6.75 -0.84
CA TRP A 61 -7.28 -5.64 0.08
C TRP A 61 -6.44 -4.49 -0.47
N GLU A 62 -6.99 -3.28 -0.49
CA GLU A 62 -6.30 -2.09 -0.98
C GLU A 62 -6.26 -0.97 0.06
N ALA A 63 -5.06 -0.46 0.35
CA ALA A 63 -4.94 0.71 1.22
C ALA A 63 -3.71 1.56 0.95
N THR A 64 -3.83 2.85 1.25
CA THR A 64 -2.69 3.76 1.32
C THR A 64 -2.07 3.78 2.72
N ILE A 65 -0.77 3.48 2.79
CA ILE A 65 0.02 3.49 4.03
C ILE A 65 0.90 4.74 4.04
N ARG A 66 0.73 5.58 5.05
CA ARG A 66 1.53 6.79 5.26
C ARG A 66 3.00 6.46 5.57
N PRO A 67 3.93 7.40 5.34
CA PRO A 67 5.33 7.25 5.70
C PRO A 67 5.53 6.84 7.16
N GLY A 68 6.37 5.84 7.42
CA GLY A 68 6.70 5.37 8.77
C GLY A 68 5.51 4.78 9.54
N ARG A 69 4.43 4.40 8.84
CA ARG A 69 3.27 3.74 9.46
C ARG A 69 3.21 2.28 9.05
N SER A 70 2.61 1.49 9.94
CA SER A 70 2.27 0.09 9.70
C SER A 70 0.76 -0.08 9.68
N ARG A 71 0.29 -1.05 8.90
CA ARG A 71 -1.12 -1.40 8.79
C ARG A 71 -1.28 -2.91 8.86
N GLY A 72 -2.09 -3.34 9.83
CA GLY A 72 -2.51 -4.73 9.96
C GLY A 72 -3.79 -4.99 9.19
N VAL A 73 -3.85 -6.13 8.50
CA VAL A 73 -5.06 -6.72 7.92
C VAL A 73 -5.10 -8.19 8.34
N GLY A 74 -6.29 -8.68 8.73
CA GLY A 74 -6.45 -10.06 9.17
C GLY A 74 -7.66 -10.69 8.51
N PHE A 75 -7.46 -11.78 7.77
CA PHE A 75 -8.53 -12.55 7.14
C PHE A 75 -8.41 -14.01 7.56
N ALA A 76 -9.50 -14.76 7.43
CA ALA A 76 -9.53 -16.16 7.81
C ALA A 76 -10.10 -17.01 6.68
N SER A 77 -9.80 -18.29 6.67
CA SER A 77 -10.39 -19.24 5.73
C SER A 77 -10.55 -20.61 6.41
N PRO A 78 -11.64 -21.35 6.15
CA PRO A 78 -11.83 -22.71 6.64
C PRO A 78 -10.99 -23.74 5.86
N VAL A 79 -10.06 -23.31 5.02
CA VAL A 79 -9.14 -24.21 4.30
C VAL A 79 -8.24 -24.92 5.31
N THR A 80 -8.36 -26.24 5.35
CA THR A 80 -7.62 -27.14 6.25
C THR A 80 -6.18 -27.36 5.81
N ASP A 81 -5.88 -27.23 4.51
CA ASP A 81 -4.53 -27.42 3.96
C ASP A 81 -4.02 -26.19 3.18
N PRO A 82 -3.76 -25.05 3.87
CA PRO A 82 -3.03 -23.96 3.24
C PRO A 82 -1.63 -24.42 2.85
N ALA A 83 -1.17 -23.95 1.69
CA ALA A 83 0.21 -24.14 1.23
C ALA A 83 1.23 -23.99 2.38
N PRO A 84 2.33 -24.77 2.38
CA PRO A 84 3.19 -24.96 3.56
C PRO A 84 3.95 -23.72 4.02
N GLN A 85 3.87 -22.58 3.31
CA GLN A 85 4.63 -21.38 3.63
C GLN A 85 3.70 -20.18 3.83
N ALA A 86 3.82 -19.51 4.98
CA ALA A 86 3.06 -18.32 5.34
C ALA A 86 3.19 -17.20 4.30
N ASP A 87 4.39 -17.03 3.74
CA ASP A 87 4.69 -16.05 2.70
C ASP A 87 3.99 -16.35 1.36
N SER A 88 3.50 -17.58 1.15
CA SER A 88 2.85 -17.99 -0.10
C SER A 88 1.34 -17.82 -0.09
N LEU A 89 0.73 -17.47 1.05
CA LEU A 89 -0.73 -17.31 1.20
C LEU A 89 -1.23 -15.91 0.86
N VAL A 90 -0.29 -14.98 0.68
CA VAL A 90 -0.57 -13.57 0.44
C VAL A 90 0.48 -12.98 -0.48
N GLU A 91 0.04 -12.28 -1.52
CA GLU A 91 0.91 -11.66 -2.50
C GLU A 91 0.63 -10.15 -2.57
N ILE A 92 1.69 -9.33 -2.60
CA ILE A 92 1.56 -7.91 -2.95
C ILE A 92 1.52 -7.82 -4.48
N VAL A 93 0.33 -7.62 -5.02
CA VAL A 93 0.10 -7.50 -6.47
C VAL A 93 0.61 -6.16 -7.00
N SER A 94 0.56 -5.11 -6.18
CA SER A 94 1.15 -3.83 -6.53
C SER A 94 1.45 -2.97 -5.30
N SER A 95 2.52 -2.18 -5.41
CA SER A 95 2.85 -1.12 -4.49
C SER A 95 3.22 0.12 -5.30
N GLU A 96 2.35 1.13 -5.30
CA GLU A 96 2.53 2.34 -6.08
C GLU A 96 2.73 3.52 -5.14
N ARG A 97 3.71 4.38 -5.45
CA ARG A 97 3.81 5.67 -4.78
C ARG A 97 2.53 6.44 -5.07
N GLN A 98 1.81 6.82 -4.03
CA GLN A 98 0.70 7.75 -4.21
C GLN A 98 1.31 9.07 -4.70
N ARG A 99 1.03 9.47 -5.95
CA ARG A 99 1.27 10.86 -6.32
C ARG A 99 0.38 11.71 -5.43
N GLN A 100 1.00 12.67 -4.77
CA GLN A 100 0.36 13.56 -3.83
C GLN A 100 -0.45 14.60 -4.62
N ASP A 101 -1.51 14.17 -5.31
CA ASP A 101 -2.31 15.08 -6.14
C ASP A 101 -3.64 15.48 -5.49
N GLU A 102 -4.11 14.86 -4.40
CA GLU A 102 -5.48 15.17 -3.90
C GLU A 102 -5.66 15.29 -2.37
N ALA A 103 -4.61 15.29 -1.56
CA ALA A 103 -4.77 15.44 -0.10
C ALA A 103 -3.72 16.36 0.53
N ASP A 104 -3.51 17.54 -0.06
CA ASP A 104 -3.10 18.72 0.71
C ASP A 104 -3.59 20.02 0.07
N CYS A 105 -4.12 20.92 0.89
CA CYS A 105 -4.72 22.19 0.51
C CYS A 105 -3.63 23.20 0.11
N GLY A 106 -3.19 23.12 -1.13
CA GLY A 106 -2.25 24.08 -1.69
C GLY A 106 -2.08 23.89 -3.18
N ARG A 107 -3.13 24.15 -3.97
CA ARG A 107 -2.93 24.47 -5.38
C ARG A 107 -1.86 25.58 -5.39
N PRO A 108 -0.65 25.38 -5.95
CA PRO A 108 0.25 26.51 -6.11
C PRO A 108 -0.51 27.50 -6.98
N THR A 109 -0.89 28.64 -6.40
CA THR A 109 -1.48 29.72 -7.18
C THR A 109 -0.55 30.01 -8.35
N PRO A 110 -1.06 30.41 -9.52
CA PRO A 110 -0.25 30.69 -10.72
C PRO A 110 0.93 31.66 -10.49
N MET A 111 0.94 32.36 -9.36
CA MET A 111 2.05 33.14 -8.83
C MET A 111 3.36 32.34 -8.61
N VAL A 112 3.32 31.05 -8.23
CA VAL A 112 4.56 30.25 -7.99
C VAL A 112 5.20 29.78 -9.29
N LEU A 113 4.40 29.57 -10.35
CA LEU A 113 4.94 29.27 -11.68
C LEU A 113 5.59 30.50 -12.32
N ALA A 114 5.07 31.70 -12.04
CA ALA A 114 5.67 32.95 -12.52
C ALA A 114 7.04 33.23 -11.90
N ASP A 115 7.23 32.88 -10.62
CA ASP A 115 8.51 33.05 -9.90
C ASP A 115 9.63 32.15 -10.47
N LEU A 116 9.28 30.98 -11.02
CA LEU A 116 10.21 30.07 -11.69
C LEU A 116 10.56 30.48 -13.12
N ASP A 117 9.65 31.19 -13.81
CA ASP A 117 9.88 31.72 -15.16
C ASP A 117 10.81 32.95 -15.14
N ASP A 118 10.85 33.68 -14.01
CA ASP A 118 11.74 34.83 -13.79
C ASP A 118 13.19 34.40 -13.51
N TRP A 119 13.42 33.15 -13.10
CA TRP A 119 14.76 32.62 -12.87
C TRP A 119 15.40 32.12 -14.18
N SER A 120 15.68 33.07 -15.08
CA SER A 120 16.57 32.85 -16.21
C SER A 120 18.00 33.19 -15.78
N PRO A 121 18.89 32.22 -15.49
CA PRO A 121 20.29 32.53 -15.23
C PRO A 121 20.87 33.28 -16.44
N THR A 122 21.60 34.37 -16.19
CA THR A 122 22.28 35.14 -17.24
C THR A 122 23.16 34.18 -18.06
N SER A 123 23.02 34.19 -19.38
CA SER A 123 23.77 33.30 -20.29
C SER A 123 25.31 33.52 -20.27
N GLU A 124 25.82 34.41 -19.42
CA GLU A 124 27.26 34.63 -19.19
C GLU A 124 28.00 33.40 -18.65
N VAL A 125 27.29 32.35 -18.18
CA VAL A 125 27.91 31.10 -17.72
C VAL A 125 28.15 30.09 -18.87
N LEU A 126 27.67 30.34 -20.09
CA LEU A 126 27.85 29.46 -21.24
C LEU A 126 28.98 29.89 -22.21
N GLU A 127 29.64 31.03 -21.98
CA GLU A 127 30.84 31.41 -22.72
C GLU A 127 32.06 30.66 -22.17
N ARG A 128 32.13 29.37 -22.49
CA ARG A 128 33.38 28.62 -22.44
C ARG A 128 34.33 29.26 -23.47
N GLU A 129 35.32 30.00 -22.96
CA GLU A 129 36.41 30.61 -23.75
C GLU A 129 37.06 29.59 -24.72
N PRO A 130 37.54 30.05 -25.89
CA PRO A 130 38.09 29.21 -26.96
C PRO A 130 39.40 28.48 -26.62
#